data_AF-A0A2W4XPL9-F1
#
_entry.id   AF-A0A2W4XPL9-F1
#
_cell.length_a   1.000
_cell.length_b   1.000
_cell.length_c   1.000
_cell.angle_alpha   90.00
_cell.angle_beta   90.00
_cell.angle_gamma   90.00
#
_symmetry.space_group_name_H-M   'P 1'
#
loop_
_entity.id
_entity.type
_entity.pdbx_description
1 polymer ?
#
loop_
_entity_poly.entity_id
_entity_poly.type
_entity_poly.pdbx_seq_one_letter_code
_entity_poly.pdbx_strand_id
1 'polypeptide(L)' 'LAFFMVNLSHCLLKSFRLNHPQASILDLKAYARGHRYAAEIINLLPQKPKPGFWSQALNRLTNLGRIHPAPSLPNSA' A
#
# COMPACT_ATOMS: atom_id res chain seq x y z
N LEU A 1 -17.74 4.35 -17.88
CA LEU A 1 -17.05 4.36 -16.56
C LEU A 1 -16.06 3.19 -16.38
N ALA A 2 -16.48 1.94 -16.57
CA ALA A 2 -15.60 0.77 -16.38
C ALA A 2 -14.32 0.81 -17.24
N PHE A 3 -14.45 1.16 -18.53
CA PHE A 3 -13.29 1.28 -19.44
C PHE A 3 -12.26 2.30 -18.93
N PHE A 4 -12.70 3.44 -18.42
CA PHE A 4 -11.82 4.44 -17.83
C PHE A 4 -11.11 3.90 -16.58
N MET A 5 -11.84 3.28 -15.65
CA MET A 5 -11.26 2.75 -14.41
C MET A 5 -10.23 1.64 -14.65
N VAL A 6 -10.44 0.79 -15.65
CA VAL A 6 -9.49 -0.26 -16.05
C VAL A 6 -8.21 0.38 -16.59
N ASN A 7 -8.31 1.30 -17.55
CA ASN A 7 -7.15 1.99 -18.12
C ASN A 7 -6.39 2.79 -17.06
N LEU A 8 -7.09 3.50 -16.17
CA LEU A 8 -6.47 4.21 -15.05
C LEU A 8 -5.73 3.24 -14.13
N SER A 9 -6.33 2.10 -13.79
CA SER A 9 -5.68 1.08 -12.95
C SER A 9 -4.42 0.53 -13.58
N HIS A 10 -4.41 0.30 -14.90
CA HIS A 10 -3.23 -0.15 -15.63
C HIS A 10 -2.14 0.93 -15.71
N CYS A 11 -2.53 2.19 -15.94
CA CYS A 11 -1.60 3.33 -15.93
C CYS A 11 -0.90 3.46 -14.56
N LEU A 12 -1.68 3.45 -13.47
CA LEU A 12 -1.15 3.51 -12.11
C LEU A 12 -0.30 2.27 -11.77
N LEU A 13 -0.70 1.09 -12.22
CA LEU A 13 0.06 -0.15 -12.00
C LEU A 13 1.43 -0.10 -12.66
N LYS A 14 1.56 0.51 -13.85
CA LYS A 14 2.84 0.66 -14.54
C LYS A 14 3.85 1.40 -13.67
N SER A 15 3.45 2.51 -13.05
CA SER A 15 4.30 3.27 -12.13
C SER A 15 4.55 2.51 -10.82
N PHE A 16 3.54 1.84 -10.27
CA PHE A 16 3.67 1.06 -9.04
C PHE A 16 4.67 -0.10 -9.17
N ARG A 17 4.75 -0.71 -10.35
CA ARG A 17 5.67 -1.82 -10.64
C ARG A 17 7.15 -1.43 -10.67
N LEU A 18 7.47 -0.14 -10.77
CA LEU A 18 8.87 0.32 -10.63
C LEU A 18 9.46 -0.08 -9.28
N ASN A 19 8.65 -0.02 -8.21
CA ASN A 19 9.05 -0.41 -6.86
C ASN A 19 8.55 -1.81 -6.48
N HIS A 20 7.52 -2.32 -7.17
CA HIS A 20 6.90 -3.63 -6.89
C HIS A 20 6.73 -4.45 -8.17
N PRO A 21 7.81 -5.05 -8.72
CA PRO A 21 7.82 -5.61 -10.08
C PRO A 21 6.71 -6.63 -10.35
N GLN A 22 6.38 -7.45 -9.35
CA GLN A 22 5.38 -8.53 -9.45
C GLN A 22 3.96 -8.09 -9.04
N ALA A 23 3.72 -6.81 -8.78
CA ALA A 23 2.41 -6.36 -8.33
C ALA A 23 1.32 -6.54 -9.39
N SER A 24 0.13 -6.91 -8.93
CA SER A 24 -1.12 -6.94 -9.68
C SER A 24 -1.99 -5.72 -9.39
N ILE A 25 -3.09 -5.58 -10.13
CA ILE A 25 -4.12 -4.55 -9.86
C ILE A 25 -4.72 -4.74 -8.46
N LEU A 26 -4.82 -5.98 -7.96
CA LEU A 26 -5.34 -6.20 -6.61
C LEU A 26 -4.37 -5.69 -5.55
N ASP A 27 -3.06 -5.88 -5.75
CA ASP A 27 -2.04 -5.34 -4.85
C ASP A 27 -2.05 -3.82 -4.83
N LEU A 28 -2.23 -3.18 -5.99
CA LEU A 28 -2.39 -1.73 -6.09
C LEU A 28 -3.63 -1.24 -5.31
N LYS A 29 -4.76 -1.94 -5.43
CA LYS A 29 -5.98 -1.62 -4.68
C LYS A 29 -5.81 -1.84 -3.18
N ALA A 30 -5.16 -2.93 -2.79
CA ALA A 30 -4.83 -3.22 -1.40
C ALA A 30 -3.93 -2.13 -0.80
N TYR A 31 -2.92 -1.68 -1.55
CA TYR A 31 -2.06 -0.56 -1.16
C TYR A 31 -2.87 0.73 -0.92
N ALA A 32 -3.71 1.12 -1.88
CA ALA A 32 -4.53 2.33 -1.75
C ALA A 32 -5.51 2.26 -0.56
N ARG A 33 -6.18 1.12 -0.36
CA ARG A 33 -7.09 0.93 0.78
C ARG A 33 -6.34 0.88 2.10
N GLY A 34 -5.21 0.19 2.16
CA GLY A 34 -4.35 0.12 3.34
C GLY A 34 -3.91 1.51 3.79
N HIS A 35 -3.52 2.38 2.85
CA HIS A 35 -3.17 3.76 3.16
C HIS A 35 -4.37 4.57 3.70
N ARG A 36 -5.57 4.38 3.13
CA ARG A 36 -6.79 5.05 3.61
C ARG A 36 -7.17 4.60 5.02
N TYR A 37 -7.17 3.29 5.27
CA TYR A 37 -7.48 2.75 6.59
C TYR A 37 -6.43 3.13 7.62
N ALA A 38 -5.15 3.12 7.25
CA ALA A 38 -4.10 3.63 8.13
C ALA A 38 -4.42 5.05 8.56
N ALA A 39 -4.70 5.94 7.60
CA ALA A 39 -5.04 7.36 7.84
C ALA A 39 -6.27 7.53 8.75
N GLU A 40 -7.32 6.75 8.53
CA GLU A 40 -8.52 6.77 9.38
C GLU A 40 -8.23 6.29 10.80
N ILE A 41 -7.46 5.20 10.95
CA ILE A 41 -7.04 4.70 12.28
C ILE A 41 -6.23 5.77 13.03
N ILE A 42 -5.40 6.57 12.35
CA ILE A 42 -4.67 7.69 12.99
C ILE A 42 -5.61 8.64 13.71
N ASN A 43 -6.69 9.01 13.04
CA ASN A 43 -7.64 9.98 13.56
C ASN A 43 -8.41 9.42 14.77
N LEU A 44 -8.46 8.10 14.92
CA LEU A 44 -9.13 7.42 16.01
C LEU A 44 -8.21 7.15 17.21
N LEU A 45 -6.89 7.34 17.07
CA LEU A 45 -5.96 7.08 18.17
C LEU A 45 -6.03 8.17 19.24
N PRO A 46 -6.11 7.81 20.53
CA PRO A 46 -6.16 8.78 21.62
C PRO A 46 -4.86 9.57 21.80
N GLN A 47 -3.73 9.07 21.30
CA GLN A 47 -2.44 9.73 21.33
C GLN A 47 -1.72 9.58 19.98
N LYS A 48 -1.01 10.64 19.55
CA LYS A 48 -0.25 10.62 18.29
C LYS A 48 0.95 9.67 18.39
N PRO A 49 1.09 8.71 17.45
CA PRO A 49 2.24 7.82 17.38
C PRO A 49 3.57 8.51 17.16
N LYS A 50 4.63 7.83 17.59
CA LYS A 50 6.03 8.24 17.43
C LYS A 50 6.40 8.36 15.94
N PRO A 51 7.34 9.27 15.59
CA PRO A 51 7.90 9.34 14.24
C PRO A 51 8.47 7.97 13.82
N GLY A 52 8.22 7.53 12.59
CA GLY A 52 8.71 6.24 12.07
C GLY A 52 7.81 5.02 12.35
N PHE A 53 6.92 5.08 13.36
CA PHE A 53 5.87 4.05 13.52
C PHE A 53 5.01 3.93 12.25
N TRP A 54 4.79 5.06 11.57
CA TRP A 54 3.94 5.15 10.40
C TRP A 54 4.43 4.37 9.20
N SER A 55 5.70 4.51 8.82
CA SER A 55 6.22 3.80 7.65
C SER A 55 6.14 2.30 7.87
N GLN A 56 6.39 1.83 9.10
CA GLN A 56 6.31 0.42 9.44
C GLN A 56 4.87 -0.09 9.49
N ALA A 57 3.97 0.62 10.17
CA ALA A 57 2.56 0.24 10.27
C ALA A 57 1.87 0.26 8.90
N LEU A 58 2.13 1.29 8.11
CA LEU A 58 1.56 1.44 6.78
C LEU A 58 2.10 0.36 5.84
N ASN A 59 3.41 0.09 5.84
CA ASN A 59 3.97 -1.03 5.07
C ASN A 59 3.30 -2.36 5.45
N ARG A 60 3.17 -2.65 6.76
CA ARG A 60 2.50 -3.87 7.24
C ARG A 60 1.05 -3.93 6.76
N LEU A 61 0.28 -2.87 6.96
CA LEU A 61 -1.15 -2.82 6.60
C LEU A 61 -1.37 -2.92 5.09
N THR A 62 -0.55 -2.23 4.29
CA THR A 62 -0.62 -2.32 2.82
C THR A 62 -0.23 -3.71 2.31
N ASN A 63 0.57 -4.45 3.07
CA ASN A 63 0.99 -5.81 2.71
C ASN A 63 -0.03 -6.89 3.09
N LEU A 64 -0.93 -6.65 4.04
CA LEU A 64 -1.95 -7.64 4.46
C LEU A 64 -2.89 -8.07 3.33
N GLY A 65 -3.18 -7.16 2.39
CA GLY A 65 -4.08 -7.44 1.27
C GLY A 65 -3.37 -7.85 -0.03
N ARG A 66 -2.04 -8.03 0.00
CA ARG A 66 -1.28 -8.39 -1.20
C ARG A 66 -1.37 -9.89 -1.50
N ILE A 67 -1.51 -10.21 -2.77
CA ILE A 67 -1.34 -11.58 -3.28
C ILE A 67 0.14 -11.86 -3.53
N HIS A 68 0.86 -10.86 -4.06
CA HIS A 68 2.26 -11.04 -4.41
C HIS A 68 3.17 -10.61 -3.26
N PRO A 69 4.27 -11.34 -3.03
CA PRO A 69 5.21 -11.01 -1.98
C PRO A 69 5.66 -9.56 -2.10
N ALA A 70 5.73 -8.88 -0.96
CA ALA A 70 6.32 -7.57 -0.90
C ALA A 70 7.82 -7.68 -1.27
N PRO A 71 8.40 -6.66 -1.92
CA PRO A 71 9.85 -6.60 -2.06
C PRO A 71 10.48 -6.77 -0.69
N SER A 72 11.44 -7.68 -0.58
CA SER A 72 12.21 -7.89 0.64
C SER A 72 12.83 -6.55 1.04
N LEU A 73 12.42 -5.99 2.17
CA LEU A 73 13.19 -4.94 2.81
C LEU A 73 14.57 -5.53 3.13
N PRO A 74 15.69 -4.83 2.83
CA PRO A 74 16.98 -5.26 3.33
C PRO A 74 16.86 -5.34 4.86
N ASN A 75 17.20 -6.51 5.41
CA ASN A 75 17.11 -6.78 6.84
C ASN A 75 17.72 -5.61 7.61
N SER A 76 16.90 -4.87 8.36
CA SER A 76 17.40 -3.96 9.37
C SER A 76 18.00 -4.83 10.46
N ALA A 77 19.32 -5.00 10.41
CA ALA A 77 20.15 -5.46 11.52
C ALA A 77 20.13 -4.43 12.65
#